data_AF-A0AAV0B3W3-F1
#
_entry.id   AF-A0AAV0B3W3-F1
#
_cell.length_a   1.000
_cell.length_b   1.000
_cell.length_c   1.000
_cell.angle_alpha   90.00
_cell.angle_beta   90.00
_cell.angle_gamma   90.00
#
_symmetry.space_group_name_H-M   'P 1'
#
loop_
_entity.id
_entity.type
_entity.pdbx_description
1 polymer ?
#
loop_
_entity_poly.entity_id
_entity_poly.type
_entity_poly.pdbx_seq_one_letter_code
_entity_poly.pdbx_strand_id
1 'polypeptide(L)'
;ATICLISSYTTLIKKRIEVTIPKKKQPGEGSDKSMKKFYKQIFESVLGFFSLTELELVIVASPGVTKGLVYESIFSEATGTGEKEILTSKSKFQRVYSPSVHMQSLTKVLSPTQVSNQLKNSQYSKEIQALDKFQKMLVSDEHRT
;
A
#
# COMPACT_ATOMS: atom_id res chain seq x y z
N ALA A 1 -2.35 -6.75 -6.81
CA ALA A 1 -1.83 -5.53 -6.15
C ALA A 1 -2.20 -4.31 -6.99
N THR A 2 -2.58 -3.22 -6.34
CA THR A 2 -2.85 -1.95 -6.99
C THR A 2 -1.75 -0.97 -6.58
N ILE A 3 -1.10 -0.39 -7.57
CA ILE A 3 -0.06 0.61 -7.40
C ILE A 3 -0.67 1.96 -7.78
N CYS A 4 -0.67 2.90 -6.84
CA CYS A 4 -1.26 4.21 -7.03
C CYS A 4 -0.40 5.32 -6.42
N LEU A 5 -0.54 6.51 -6.99
CA LEU A 5 -0.07 7.77 -6.42
C LEU A 5 -1.27 8.45 -5.76
N ILE A 6 -1.10 8.91 -4.52
CA ILE A 6 -2.12 9.66 -3.80
C ILE A 6 -1.58 11.09 -3.63
N SER A 7 -2.23 12.02 -4.32
CA SER A 7 -2.03 13.45 -4.17
C SER A 7 -3.16 14.03 -3.31
N SER A 8 -3.06 15.30 -2.93
CA SER A 8 -4.04 15.95 -2.03
C SER A 8 -5.49 15.88 -2.54
N TYR A 9 -5.69 15.92 -3.86
CA TYR A 9 -7.01 16.01 -4.49
C TYR A 9 -7.33 14.83 -5.42
N THR A 10 -6.35 13.97 -5.72
CA THR A 10 -6.51 12.88 -6.69
C THR A 10 -5.77 11.62 -6.26
N THR A 11 -6.37 10.47 -6.54
CA THR A 11 -5.70 9.17 -6.50
C THR A 11 -5.56 8.65 -7.92
N LEU A 12 -4.31 8.47 -8.37
CA LEU A 12 -3.99 7.98 -9.70
C LEU A 12 -3.50 6.54 -9.63
N ILE A 13 -4.27 5.61 -10.20
CA ILE A 13 -3.86 4.21 -10.33
C ILE A 13 -2.86 4.11 -11.47
N LYS A 14 -1.61 3.75 -11.18
CA LYS A 14 -0.54 3.58 -12.17
C LYS A 14 -0.54 2.19 -12.78
N LYS A 15 -0.76 1.16 -11.96
CA LYS A 15 -0.76 -0.24 -12.42
C LYS A 15 -1.58 -1.16 -11.54
N ARG A 16 -2.22 -2.15 -12.16
CA ARG A 16 -2.79 -3.31 -11.48
C ARG A 16 -1.97 -4.55 -11.83
N ILE A 17 -1.43 -5.21 -10.82
CA ILE A 17 -0.64 -6.43 -10.96
C ILE A 17 -1.49 -7.60 -10.49
N GLU A 18 -1.76 -8.52 -11.40
CA GLU A 18 -2.49 -9.76 -11.13
C GLU A 18 -1.60 -10.94 -11.52
N VAL A 19 -1.40 -11.86 -10.58
CA VAL A 19 -0.63 -13.09 -10.79
C VAL A 19 -1.48 -14.24 -10.29
N THR A 20 -1.74 -15.21 -11.16
CA THR A 20 -2.48 -16.42 -10.82
C THR A 20 -1.60 -17.30 -9.94
N ILE A 21 -1.98 -17.44 -8.67
CA ILE A 21 -1.31 -18.35 -7.73
C ILE A 21 -2.05 -19.70 -7.80
N PRO A 22 -1.40 -20.78 -8.24
CA PRO A 22 -2.04 -22.09 -8.29
C PRO A 22 -2.38 -22.56 -6.87
N LYS A 23 -3.67 -22.81 -6.60
CA LYS A 23 -4.19 -23.19 -5.27
C LYS A 23 -3.78 -24.62 -4.85
N LYS A 24 -3.48 -25.51 -5.80
CA LYS A 24 -2.99 -26.86 -5.51
C LYS A 24 -1.47 -26.88 -5.53
N LYS A 25 -0.87 -27.19 -4.37
CA LYS A 25 0.55 -27.57 -4.28
C LYS A 25 0.72 -28.90 -5.01
N GLN A 26 1.07 -28.87 -6.30
CA GLN A 26 1.79 -30.02 -6.85
C GLN A 26 3.17 -30.07 -6.16
N PRO A 27 3.71 -31.27 -5.85
CA PRO A 27 5.05 -31.38 -5.31
C PRO A 27 6.02 -30.82 -6.36
N GLY A 28 6.68 -29.71 -6.04
CA GLY A 28 7.60 -29.02 -6.96
C GLY A 28 7.14 -27.62 -7.41
N GLU A 29 7.62 -26.59 -6.71
CA GLU A 29 8.05 -25.31 -7.30
C GLU A 29 7.03 -24.26 -7.83
N GLY A 30 5.79 -24.62 -8.20
CA GLY A 30 4.91 -23.68 -8.92
C GLY A 30 4.47 -22.41 -8.17
N SER A 31 4.23 -22.51 -6.86
CA SER A 31 3.74 -21.39 -6.04
C SER A 31 4.82 -20.33 -5.79
N ASP A 32 6.04 -20.78 -5.46
CA ASP A 32 7.15 -19.89 -5.12
C ASP A 32 7.62 -19.08 -6.33
N LYS A 33 7.62 -19.68 -7.53
CA LYS A 33 7.94 -18.99 -8.78
C LYS A 33 6.94 -17.88 -9.11
N SER A 34 5.65 -18.13 -8.88
CA SER A 34 4.58 -17.15 -9.13
C SER A 34 4.70 -15.97 -8.17
N MET A 35 5.00 -16.22 -6.89
CA MET A 35 5.23 -15.17 -5.90
C MET A 35 6.47 -14.34 -6.20
N LYS A 36 7.59 -14.97 -6.60
CA LYS A 36 8.79 -14.25 -7.06
C LYS A 36 8.47 -13.33 -8.25
N LYS A 37 7.70 -13.83 -9.23
CA LYS A 37 7.24 -13.01 -10.38
C LYS A 37 6.36 -11.84 -9.93
N PHE A 38 5.52 -12.04 -8.92
CA PHE A 38 4.69 -10.98 -8.35
C PHE A 38 5.52 -9.90 -7.68
N TYR A 39 6.50 -10.26 -6.85
CA TYR A 39 7.37 -9.29 -6.17
C TYR A 39 8.26 -8.52 -7.15
N LYS A 40 8.86 -9.21 -8.12
CA LYS A 40 9.64 -8.57 -9.19
C LYS A 40 8.84 -7.51 -9.94
N GLN A 41 7.59 -7.83 -10.31
CA GLN A 41 6.71 -6.86 -10.99
C GLN A 41 6.39 -5.66 -10.10
N ILE A 42 6.28 -5.83 -8.79
CA ILE A 42 6.08 -4.71 -7.86
C ILE A 42 7.34 -3.84 -7.86
N PHE A 43 8.52 -4.43 -7.69
CA PHE A 43 9.80 -3.71 -7.67
C PHE A 43 10.01 -2.87 -8.94
N GLU A 44 9.87 -3.49 -10.11
CA GLU A 44 9.97 -2.81 -11.41
C GLU A 44 8.96 -1.65 -11.54
N SER A 45 7.75 -1.84 -11.02
CA SER A 45 6.71 -0.81 -11.09
C SER A 45 6.98 0.34 -10.11
N VAL A 46 7.58 0.06 -8.95
CA VAL A 46 7.97 1.11 -8.00
C VAL A 46 9.05 2.00 -8.61
N LEU A 47 10.07 1.40 -9.22
CA LEU A 47 11.14 2.14 -9.91
C LEU A 47 10.63 2.90 -11.14
N GLY A 48 9.73 2.30 -11.92
CA GLY A 48 9.28 2.89 -13.18
C GLY A 48 8.27 4.03 -13.04
N PHE A 49 7.44 4.04 -11.99
CA PHE A 49 6.33 5.00 -11.86
C PHE A 49 6.54 6.12 -10.85
N PHE A 50 7.51 6.00 -9.95
CA PHE A 50 7.68 6.94 -8.84
C PHE A 50 9.12 7.42 -8.72
N SER A 51 9.30 8.73 -8.57
CA SER A 51 10.53 9.28 -8.00
C SER A 51 10.37 9.30 -6.47
N LEU A 52 11.07 8.40 -5.78
CA LEU A 52 10.98 8.26 -4.33
C LEU A 52 11.58 9.46 -3.59
N THR A 53 12.42 10.23 -4.27
CA THR A 53 12.97 11.49 -3.77
C THR A 53 11.88 12.52 -3.51
N GLU A 54 10.89 12.62 -4.41
CA GLU A 54 9.77 13.58 -4.33
C GLU A 54 8.64 13.13 -3.41
N LEU A 55 8.53 11.83 -3.13
CA LEU A 55 7.48 11.32 -2.26
C LEU A 55 7.78 11.65 -0.79
N GLU A 56 6.75 12.08 -0.05
CA GLU A 56 6.83 12.25 1.40
C GLU A 56 6.74 10.91 2.13
N LEU A 57 5.93 9.98 1.61
CA LEU A 57 5.63 8.71 2.25
C LEU A 57 5.28 7.64 1.20
N VAL A 58 5.71 6.40 1.45
CA VAL A 58 5.36 5.21 0.66
C VAL A 58 4.68 4.21 1.56
N ILE A 59 3.45 3.82 1.23
CA ILE A 59 2.65 2.89 2.05
C ILE A 59 2.55 1.53 1.36
N VAL A 60 2.91 0.47 2.08
CA VAL A 60 2.68 -0.91 1.69
C VAL A 60 1.55 -1.48 2.55
N ALA A 61 0.38 -1.67 1.96
CA ALA A 61 -0.83 -2.08 2.66
C ALA A 61 -1.34 -3.45 2.19
N SER A 62 -1.63 -4.36 3.13
CA SER A 62 -2.27 -5.64 2.81
C SER A 62 -3.00 -6.24 4.02
N PRO A 63 -3.99 -7.12 3.78
CA PRO A 63 -4.45 -8.05 4.82
C PRO A 63 -3.34 -9.08 5.06
N GLY A 64 -2.95 -9.31 6.31
CA GLY A 64 -1.95 -10.32 6.68
C GLY A 64 -0.47 -9.94 6.47
N VAL A 65 0.36 -10.95 6.19
CA VAL A 65 1.84 -10.85 6.21
C VAL A 65 2.46 -10.35 4.90
N THR A 66 1.71 -10.33 3.80
CA THR A 66 2.22 -10.01 2.46
C THR A 66 2.90 -8.64 2.40
N LYS A 67 2.41 -7.63 3.13
CA LYS A 67 3.06 -6.32 3.24
C LYS A 67 4.51 -6.39 3.74
N GLY A 68 4.81 -7.33 4.65
CA GLY A 68 6.16 -7.56 5.17
C GLY A 68 7.05 -8.17 4.10
N LEU A 69 6.56 -9.22 3.43
CA LEU A 69 7.29 -9.90 2.36
C LEU A 69 7.57 -8.98 1.16
N VAL A 70 6.59 -8.15 0.76
CA VAL A 70 6.78 -7.15 -0.31
C VAL A 70 7.84 -6.13 0.09
N TYR A 71 7.75 -5.59 1.31
CA TYR A 71 8.73 -4.65 1.83
C TYR A 71 10.14 -5.26 1.81
N GLU A 72 10.31 -6.46 2.36
CA GLU A 72 11.60 -7.17 2.39
C GLU A 72 12.14 -7.45 0.98
N SER A 73 11.28 -7.89 0.04
CA SER A 73 11.68 -8.15 -1.35
C SER A 73 12.17 -6.88 -2.04
N ILE A 74 11.49 -5.74 -1.86
CA ILE A 74 11.90 -4.47 -2.47
C ILE A 74 13.29 -4.05 -2.00
N PHE A 75 13.58 -4.11 -0.70
CA PHE A 75 14.89 -3.72 -0.17
C PHE A 75 15.99 -4.73 -0.49
N SER A 76 15.65 -6.02 -0.53
CA SER A 76 16.58 -7.07 -0.97
C SER A 76 16.99 -6.88 -2.43
N GLU A 77 16.02 -6.67 -3.31
CA GLU A 77 16.25 -6.39 -4.74
C GLU A 77 17.00 -5.07 -4.94
N ALA A 78 16.65 -4.01 -4.22
CA ALA A 78 17.37 -2.73 -4.27
C ALA A 78 18.84 -2.85 -3.84
N THR A 79 19.13 -3.68 -2.85
CA THR A 79 20.51 -3.94 -2.41
C THR A 79 21.29 -4.71 -3.48
N GLY A 80 20.67 -5.72 -4.10
CA GLY A 80 21.30 -6.51 -5.17
C GLY A 80 21.53 -5.74 -6.47
N THR A 81 20.64 -4.79 -6.79
CA THR A 81 20.72 -3.97 -8.01
C THR A 81 21.50 -2.66 -7.81
N GLY A 82 21.75 -2.25 -6.57
CA GLY A 82 22.47 -1.01 -6.25
C GLY A 82 21.59 0.26 -6.34
N GLU A 83 20.27 0.12 -6.23
CA GLU A 83 19.32 1.23 -6.34
C GLU A 83 19.31 2.13 -5.10
N LYS A 84 20.18 3.15 -5.12
CA LYS A 84 20.38 4.06 -4.00
C LYS A 84 19.13 4.85 -3.61
N GLU A 85 18.24 5.14 -4.56
CA GLU A 85 17.03 5.92 -4.30
C GLU A 85 16.07 5.19 -3.37
N ILE A 86 15.89 3.88 -3.56
CA ILE A 86 15.10 3.02 -2.66
C ILE A 86 15.77 2.93 -1.30
N LEU A 87 17.08 2.68 -1.26
CA LEU A 87 17.82 2.48 -0.01
C LEU A 87 17.83 3.73 0.88
N THR A 88 18.00 4.92 0.29
CA THR A 88 17.97 6.20 1.00
C THR A 88 16.56 6.57 1.46
N SER A 89 15.54 6.20 0.69
CA SER A 89 14.14 6.45 1.01
C SER A 89 13.55 5.47 2.03
N LYS A 90 14.34 4.56 2.62
CA LYS A 90 13.85 3.53 3.55
C LYS A 90 12.99 4.07 4.69
N SER A 91 13.33 5.23 5.24
CA SER A 91 12.57 5.89 6.32
C SER A 91 11.16 6.35 5.89
N LYS A 92 10.95 6.56 4.58
CA LYS A 92 9.66 6.94 3.99
C LYS A 92 8.72 5.74 3.81
N PHE A 93 9.21 4.50 3.88
CA PHE A 93 8.37 3.32 3.69
C PHE A 93 7.66 2.92 4.99
N GLN A 94 6.35 2.71 4.90
CA GLN A 94 5.52 2.34 6.04
C GLN A 94 4.63 1.15 5.70
N ARG A 95 4.60 0.15 6.59
CA ARG A 95 3.80 -1.06 6.42
C ARG A 95 2.52 -0.90 7.23
N VAL A 96 1.36 -0.97 6.58
CA VAL A 96 0.07 -0.75 7.24
C VAL A 96 -0.88 -1.91 6.99
N TYR A 97 -1.70 -2.25 7.98
CA TYR A 97 -2.75 -3.24 7.80
C TYR A 97 -3.87 -2.65 6.95
N SER A 98 -4.33 -3.39 5.93
CA SER A 98 -5.56 -3.05 5.21
C SER A 98 -6.51 -4.24 5.25
N PRO A 99 -7.79 -4.05 5.59
CA PRO A 99 -8.76 -5.14 5.62
C PRO A 99 -9.07 -5.69 4.23
N SER A 100 -8.89 -4.89 3.17
CA SER A 100 -9.08 -5.34 1.79
C SER A 100 -8.03 -4.77 0.83
N VAL A 101 -8.01 -5.33 -0.38
CA VAL A 101 -7.12 -4.90 -1.47
C VAL A 101 -7.75 -3.79 -2.32
N HIS A 102 -8.99 -3.39 -2.02
CA HIS A 102 -9.72 -2.38 -2.77
C HIS A 102 -9.29 -0.97 -2.36
N MET A 103 -9.28 -0.06 -3.34
CA MET A 103 -8.90 1.35 -3.12
C MET A 103 -9.74 2.03 -2.02
N GLN A 104 -11.02 1.68 -1.91
CA GLN A 104 -11.92 2.21 -0.86
C GLN A 104 -11.44 1.87 0.56
N SER A 105 -10.69 0.77 0.73
CA SER A 105 -10.09 0.45 2.03
C SER A 105 -8.87 1.32 2.35
N LEU A 106 -8.20 1.91 1.35
CA LEU A 106 -7.07 2.81 1.58
C LEU A 106 -7.50 4.08 2.35
N THR A 107 -8.73 4.55 2.14
CA THR A 107 -9.29 5.67 2.91
C THR A 107 -9.31 5.38 4.42
N LYS A 108 -9.56 4.13 4.82
CA LYS A 108 -9.52 3.70 6.24
C LYS A 108 -8.08 3.55 6.75
N VAL A 109 -7.20 3.05 5.88
CA VAL A 109 -5.76 2.86 6.18
C VAL A 109 -5.09 4.21 6.42
N LEU A 110 -5.45 5.25 5.68
CA LEU A 110 -4.90 6.60 5.77
C LEU A 110 -5.46 7.40 6.96
N SER A 111 -6.21 6.74 7.86
CA SER A 111 -6.67 7.36 9.10
C SER A 111 -5.49 7.71 10.03
N PRO A 112 -5.61 8.80 10.83
CA PRO A 112 -4.51 9.33 11.64
C PRO A 112 -3.93 8.39 12.71
N THR A 113 -4.61 7.27 12.98
CA THR A 113 -4.26 6.32 14.03
C THR A 113 -3.30 5.23 13.54
N GLN A 114 -3.30 4.93 12.23
CA GLN A 114 -2.47 3.87 11.63
C GLN A 114 -1.30 4.41 10.82
N VAL A 115 -1.37 5.65 10.35
CA VAL A 115 -0.30 6.28 9.57
C VAL A 115 0.36 7.38 10.39
N SER A 116 1.69 7.43 10.31
CA SER A 116 2.60 8.32 11.03
C SER A 116 2.10 9.76 11.20
N ASN A 117 2.59 10.42 12.25
CA ASN A 117 2.46 11.86 12.49
C ASN A 117 2.73 12.73 11.24
N GLN A 118 3.50 12.22 10.27
CA GLN A 118 3.77 12.89 8.99
C GLN A 118 2.51 13.13 8.13
N LEU A 119 1.49 12.27 8.17
CA LEU A 119 0.24 12.50 7.43
C LEU A 119 -0.83 13.28 8.20
N LYS A 120 -0.65 13.50 9.51
CA LYS A 120 -1.67 14.12 10.38
C LYS A 120 -2.08 15.52 9.93
N ASN A 121 -1.23 16.23 9.20
CA ASN A 121 -1.48 17.58 8.72
C ASN A 121 -1.86 17.66 7.23
N SER A 122 -1.99 16.52 6.53
CA SER A 122 -2.41 16.54 5.12
C SER A 122 -3.90 16.89 4.99
N GLN A 123 -4.29 17.60 3.92
CA GLN A 123 -5.70 17.91 3.65
C GLN A 123 -6.56 16.63 3.57
N TYR A 124 -5.97 15.56 3.02
CA TYR A 124 -6.59 14.25 2.91
C TYR A 124 -6.96 13.65 4.29
N SER A 125 -6.13 13.87 5.32
CA SER A 125 -6.44 13.42 6.68
C SER A 125 -7.69 14.11 7.25
N LYS A 126 -7.92 15.39 6.90
CA LYS A 126 -9.11 16.14 7.33
C LYS A 126 -10.38 15.62 6.65
N GLU A 127 -10.31 15.32 5.35
CA GLU A 127 -11.43 14.74 4.60
C GLU A 127 -11.84 13.37 5.17
N ILE A 128 -10.87 12.51 5.49
CA ILE A 128 -11.15 11.22 6.12
C ILE A 128 -11.83 11.41 7.48
N GLN A 129 -11.34 12.32 8.31
CA GLN A 129 -11.92 12.59 9.62
C GLN A 129 -13.36 13.11 9.50
N ALA A 130 -13.63 13.98 8.54
CA ALA A 130 -14.97 14.49 8.26
C ALA A 130 -15.92 13.35 7.83
N LEU A 131 -15.46 12.47 6.95
CA LEU A 131 -16.25 11.32 6.49
C LEU A 131 -16.51 10.30 7.61
N ASP A 132 -15.50 9.98 8.43
CA ASP A 132 -15.65 9.06 9.57
C ASP A 132 -16.63 9.62 10.62
N LYS A 133 -16.57 10.94 10.88
CA LYS A 133 -17.54 11.63 11.72
C LYS A 133 -18.95 11.53 11.14
N PHE A 134 -19.12 11.74 9.84
CA PHE A 134 -20.41 11.62 9.16
C PHE A 134 -20.97 10.20 9.24
N GLN A 135 -20.15 9.18 8.97
CA GLN A 135 -20.57 7.77 9.08
C GLN A 135 -21.00 7.41 10.51
N LYS A 136 -20.26 7.88 11.52
CA LYS A 136 -20.64 7.69 12.93
C LYS A 136 -21.97 8.37 13.26
N MET A 137 -22.21 9.57 12.74
CA MET A 137 -23.49 10.28 12.92
C MET A 137 -24.66 9.49 12.32
N LEU A 138 -24.52 8.97 11.09
CA LEU A 138 -25.56 8.14 10.46
C LEU A 138 -25.89 6.88 11.26
N VAL A 139 -24.87 6.16 11.74
CA VAL A 139 -25.06 4.95 12.55
C VAL A 139 -25.69 5.27 13.90
N SER A 140 -25.39 6.43 14.50
CA SER A 140 -26.01 6.85 15.75
C SER A 140 -27.44 7.36 15.60
N ASP A 141 -27.80 7.95 14.45
CA ASP A 141 -29.16 8.44 14.18
C ASP A 141 -30.13 7.31 13.79
N GLU A 142 -29.64 6.13 13.40
CA GLU A 142 -30.48 4.96 13.08
C GLU A 142 -31.23 4.38 14.31
N HIS A 143 -30.93 4.87 15.53
CA HIS A 143 -31.65 4.56 16.77
C HIS A 143 -32.68 5.63 17.19
N ARG A 144 -33.02 6.60 16.32
CA ARG A 144 -33.99 7.68 16.60
C ARG A 144 -35.37 7.50 15.95
N THR A 145 -35.84 6.27 15.80
CA THR A 145 -37.26 5.96 15.52
C THR A 145 -37.75 4.86 16.44
#